data_AF-A0A7X9DRU8-F1
#
_entry.id   AF-A0A7X9DRU8-F1
#
_cell.length_a   1.000
_cell.length_b   1.000
_cell.length_c   1.000
_cell.angle_alpha   90.00
_cell.angle_beta   90.00
_cell.angle_gamma   90.00
#
_symmetry.space_group_name_H-M   'P 1'
#
loop_
_entity.id
_entity.type
_entity.pdbx_description
1 polymer ?
#
loop_
_entity_poly.entity_id
_entity_poly.type
_entity_poly.pdbx_seq_one_letter_code
_entity_poly.pdbx_strand_id
1 'polypeptide(L)' 'MKDTVITARQKKIELRIIFVCYALANLFNVWGILRFHTSWKEIFTAQLWVLAVAGFMYALVWVVRLIWWIIRYLAKRPRN' A
#
# COMPACT_ATOMS: atom_id res chain seq x y z
N MET A 1 18.09 -13.32 16.92
CA MET A 1 17.41 -13.15 15.63
C MET A 1 18.41 -12.54 14.67
N LYS A 2 18.72 -13.24 13.57
CA LYS A 2 19.76 -12.86 12.61
C LYS A 2 19.57 -11.42 12.12
N ASP A 3 20.68 -10.69 12.02
CA ASP A 3 20.80 -9.31 11.53
C ASP A 3 20.07 -9.15 10.19
N THR A 4 18.82 -8.69 10.25
CA THR A 4 18.09 -8.28 9.06
C THR A 4 18.51 -6.85 8.78
N VAL A 5 18.95 -6.59 7.54
CA VAL A 5 19.38 -5.26 7.04
C VAL A 5 18.31 -4.17 7.28
N ILE A 6 17.05 -4.58 7.50
CA ILE A 6 15.91 -3.70 7.79
C ILE A 6 15.75 -3.52 9.31
N THR A 7 15.94 -2.29 9.77
CA THR A 7 15.74 -1.89 11.17
C THR A 7 14.31 -2.17 11.66
N ALA A 8 14.16 -2.49 12.95
CA ALA A 8 12.85 -2.77 13.56
C ALA A 8 11.84 -1.62 13.37
N ARG A 9 12.32 -0.37 13.34
CA ARG A 9 11.50 0.83 13.08
C ARG A 9 10.91 0.83 11.66
N GLN A 10 11.70 0.45 10.65
CA GLN A 10 11.23 0.38 9.26
C GLN A 10 10.17 -0.73 9.10
N LYS A 11 10.37 -1.91 9.72
CA LYS A 11 9.36 -2.98 9.71
C LYS A 11 8.00 -2.50 10.27
N LYS A 12 8.00 -1.72 11.36
CA LYS A 12 6.76 -1.18 11.95
C LYS A 12 6.06 -0.19 11.03
N ILE A 13 6.82 0.61 10.28
CA ILE A 13 6.27 1.56 9.31
C ILE A 13 5.68 0.80 8.11
N GLU A 14 6.43 -0.14 7.53
CA GLU A 14 5.95 -0.94 6.38
C GLU A 14 4.69 -1.73 6.73
N LEU A 15 4.65 -2.35 7.92
CA LEU A 15 3.46 -3.06 8.39
C LEU A 15 2.25 -2.12 8.50
N ARG A 16 2.45 -0.88 8.98
CA ARG A 16 1.38 0.11 9.07
C ARG A 16 0.86 0.50 7.68
N ILE A 17 1.74 0.66 6.69
CA ILE A 17 1.32 1.02 5.32
C ILE A 17 0.52 -0.12 4.70
N ILE A 18 1.02 -1.35 4.79
CA ILE A 18 0.32 -2.53 4.27
C ILE A 18 -1.05 -2.66 4.93
N PHE A 19 -1.13 -2.44 6.24
CA PHE A 19 -2.41 -2.45 6.96
C PHE A 19 -3.38 -1.37 6.46
N VAL A 20 -2.91 -0.14 6.23
CA VAL A 20 -3.73 0.94 5.68
C VAL A 20 -4.18 0.64 4.25
N CYS A 21 -3.30 0.12 3.39
CA CYS A 21 -3.63 -0.28 2.03
C CYS A 21 -4.68 -1.40 2.02
N TYR A 22 -4.56 -2.39 2.90
CA TYR A 22 -5.53 -3.47 3.05
C TYR A 22 -6.89 -2.97 3.53
N ALA A 23 -6.91 -2.06 4.51
CA ALA A 23 -8.14 -1.43 4.98
C ALA A 23 -8.84 -0.65 3.85
N LEU A 24 -8.09 0.14 3.07
CA LEU A 24 -8.64 0.88 1.92
C LEU A 24 -9.16 -0.06 0.82
N ALA A 25 -8.45 -1.14 0.53
CA ALA A 25 -8.91 -2.13 -0.45
C ALA A 25 -10.22 -2.81 -0.02
N ASN A 26 -10.39 -3.09 1.28
CA ASN A 26 -11.65 -3.59 1.82
C ASN A 26 -12.78 -2.55 1.71
N LEU A 27 -12.48 -1.26 1.95
CA LEU A 27 -13.46 -0.19 1.75
C LEU A 27 -13.90 -0.09 0.28
N PHE A 28 -12.98 -0.24 -0.68
CA PHE A 28 -13.34 -0.29 -2.10
C PHE A 28 -14.20 -1.52 -2.43
N ASN A 29 -13.92 -2.66 -1.81
CA ASN A 29 -14.72 -3.86 -1.98
C ASN A 29 -16.16 -3.65 -1.47
N VAL A 30 -16.33 -3.12 -0.27
CA VAL A 30 -17.64 -2.77 0.30
C VAL A 30 -18.35 -1.72 -0.54
N TRP A 31 -17.62 -0.70 -1.02
CA TRP A 31 -18.18 0.32 -1.89
C TRP A 31 -18.69 -0.26 -3.22
N GLY A 32 -17.96 -1.22 -3.81
CA GLY A 32 -18.42 -1.97 -4.97
C GLY A 32 -19.74 -2.70 -4.71
N ILE A 33 -19.85 -3.40 -3.58
CA ILE A 33 -21.08 -4.11 -3.18
C ILE A 33 -22.25 -3.14 -3.05
N LEU A 34 -22.04 -1.98 -2.41
CA LEU A 34 -23.08 -0.97 -2.25
C LEU A 34 -23.49 -0.34 -3.59
N ARG A 35 -22.52 -0.11 -4.50
CA ARG A 35 -22.76 0.58 -5.77
C ARG A 35 -23.43 -0.31 -6.82
N PHE A 36 -23.07 -1.60 -6.83
CA PHE A 36 -23.52 -2.59 -7.81
C PHE A 36 -24.56 -3.56 -7.23
N HIS A 37 -24.97 -3.38 -5.98
CA HIS A 37 -25.95 -4.23 -5.27
C HIS A 37 -25.62 -5.72 -5.36
N THR A 38 -24.34 -6.08 -5.29
CA THR A 38 -23.89 -7.47 -5.35
C THR A 38 -24.09 -8.17 -4.00
N SER A 39 -23.82 -9.48 -3.95
CA SER A 39 -24.05 -10.25 -2.73
C SER A 39 -23.02 -9.90 -1.65
N TRP A 40 -23.47 -9.75 -0.40
CA TRP A 40 -22.61 -9.60 0.79
C TRP A 40 -21.56 -10.72 0.96
N LYS A 41 -21.77 -11.87 0.32
CA LYS A 41 -20.78 -12.96 0.28
C LYS A 41 -19.48 -12.55 -0.42
N GLU A 42 -19.53 -11.56 -1.32
CA GLU A 42 -18.36 -11.05 -2.04
C GLU A 42 -17.31 -10.44 -1.13
N ILE A 43 -17.69 -9.97 0.07
CA ILE A 43 -16.73 -9.50 1.08
C ILE A 43 -15.70 -10.60 1.42
N PHE A 44 -16.16 -11.85 1.48
CA PHE A 44 -15.31 -12.99 1.82
C PHE A 44 -14.74 -13.70 0.59
N THR A 45 -15.52 -13.86 -0.47
CA THR A 45 -15.07 -14.59 -1.67
C THR A 45 -14.12 -13.77 -2.54
N ALA A 46 -14.18 -12.44 -2.48
CA ALA A 46 -13.28 -11.57 -3.24
C ALA A 46 -11.96 -11.27 -2.52
N GLN A 47 -11.61 -11.97 -1.44
CA GLN A 47 -10.46 -11.63 -0.61
C GLN A 47 -9.12 -11.63 -1.39
N LEU A 48 -8.96 -12.53 -2.37
CA LEU A 48 -7.79 -12.52 -3.26
C LEU A 48 -7.72 -11.24 -4.13
N TRP A 49 -8.86 -10.74 -4.60
CA TRP A 49 -8.93 -9.48 -5.34
C TRP A 49 -8.64 -8.29 -4.45
N VAL A 50 -9.13 -8.30 -3.20
CA VAL A 50 -8.82 -7.27 -2.20
C VAL A 50 -7.32 -7.23 -1.91
N LEU A 51 -6.67 -8.39 -1.76
CA LEU A 51 -5.21 -8.47 -1.59
C LEU A 51 -4.46 -7.95 -2.82
N ALA A 52 -4.91 -8.25 -4.03
CA ALA A 52 -4.31 -7.73 -5.26
C ALA A 52 -4.41 -6.20 -5.34
N VAL A 53 -5.58 -5.64 -5.03
CA VAL A 53 -5.80 -4.18 -4.97
C VAL A 53 -4.93 -3.53 -3.88
N ALA A 54 -4.87 -4.14 -2.68
CA ALA A 54 -4.03 -3.65 -1.60
C ALA A 54 -2.54 -3.64 -2.01
N GLY A 55 -2.07 -4.70 -2.68
CA GLY A 55 -0.72 -4.80 -3.22
C GLY A 55 -0.43 -3.72 -4.28
N PHE A 56 -1.39 -3.47 -5.18
CA PHE A 56 -1.28 -2.39 -6.16
C PHE A 56 -1.20 -1.01 -5.50
N MET A 57 -2.06 -0.73 -4.51
CA MET A 57 -2.02 0.52 -3.75
C MET A 57 -0.69 0.70 -3.01
N TYR A 58 -0.16 -0.38 -2.41
CA TYR A 58 1.14 -0.36 -1.75
C TYR A 58 2.29 -0.06 -2.74
N ALA A 59 2.26 -0.66 -3.93
CA ALA A 59 3.22 -0.36 -4.99
C ALA A 59 3.17 1.12 -5.40
N LEU A 60 1.98 1.71 -5.55
CA LEU A 60 1.83 3.13 -5.83
C LEU A 60 2.45 4.02 -4.74
N VAL A 61 2.23 3.70 -3.46
CA VAL A 61 2.85 4.43 -2.35
C VAL A 61 4.38 4.37 -2.44
N TRP A 62 4.94 3.20 -2.79
CA TRP A 62 6.37 3.04 -2.99
C TRP A 62 6.91 3.84 -4.18
N VAL A 63 6.17 3.89 -5.30
CA VAL A 63 6.52 4.72 -6.46
C VAL A 63 6.55 6.19 -6.09
N VAL A 64 5.54 6.70 -5.38
CA VAL A 64 5.50 8.10 -4.91
C VAL A 64 6.69 8.41 -3.99
N ARG A 65 7.03 7.50 -3.08
CA ARG A 65 8.22 7.64 -2.21
C ARG A 65 9.52 7.70 -3.00
N LEU A 66 9.66 6.84 -4.02
CA LEU A 66 10.83 6.81 -4.88
C LEU A 66 10.98 8.13 -5.66
N ILE A 67 9.88 8.62 -6.25
CA ILE A 67 9.86 9.91 -6.96
C ILE A 67 10.27 11.05 -6.02
N TRP A 68 9.70 11.09 -4.81
CA TRP A 68 10.05 12.12 -3.83
C TRP A 68 11.54 12.07 -3.44
N TRP A 69 12.08 10.86 -3.25
CA TRP A 69 13.51 10.67 -2.97
C TRP A 69 14.39 11.16 -4.13
N ILE A 70 14.03 10.85 -5.38
CA ILE A 70 14.73 11.32 -6.59
C ILE A 70 14.70 12.85 -6.68
N ILE A 71 13.53 13.47 -6.49
CA ILE A 71 13.39 14.94 -6.50
C ILE A 71 14.29 15.58 -5.43
N ARG A 72 14.31 15.03 -4.22
CA ARG A 72 15.15 15.53 -3.12
C ARG A 72 16.63 15.33 -3.40
N TYR A 73 17.01 14.22 -4.03
CA TYR A 73 18.38 13.96 -4.46
C TYR A 73 18.83 14.97 -5.52
N LEU A 74 18.00 15.23 -6.54
CA LEU A 74 18.28 16.23 -7.57
C LEU A 74 18.32 17.66 -7.00
N ALA A 75 17.41 18.00 -6.08
CA ALA A 75 17.35 19.33 -5.46
C ALA A 75 18.54 19.61 -4.52
N LYS A 76 19.15 18.57 -3.93
CA LYS A 76 20.36 18.69 -3.12
C LYS A 76 21.64 18.65 -3.94
N ARG A 77 21.57 18.33 -5.24
CA ARG A 77 22.73 18.36 -6.12
C ARG A 77 23.14 19.83 -6.27
N PRO A 78 24.33 20.26 -5.82
CA PRO A 78 24.78 21.62 -6.01
C PRO A 78 24.76 21.92 -7.51
N ARG A 79 24.07 23.00 -7.87
CA ARG A 79 24.06 23.54 -9.22
C ARG A 79 25.46 24.13 -9.44
N ASN A 80 26.34 23.35 -10.07
CA ASN A 80 27.60 23.86 -10.62
C ASN A 80 27.30 25.00 -11.60
#